data_AF-A0A2W1BKH6-F1
#
_entry.id   AF-A0A2W1BKH6-F1
#
_cell.length_a   1.000
_cell.length_b   1.000
_cell.length_c   1.000
_cell.angle_alpha   90.00
_cell.angle_beta   90.00
_cell.angle_gamma   90.00
#
_symmetry.space_group_name_H-M   'P 1'
#
loop_
_entity.id
_entity.type
_entity.pdbx_description
1 polymer ?
#
loop_
_entity_poly.entity_id
_entity_poly.type
_entity_poly.pdbx_seq_one_letter_code
_entity_poly.pdbx_strand_id
1 'polypeptide(L)'
;MLKQESIQGNFTCHCLPSCNSVDYNAEILKTDFKLKKFINIVKKLRNYSDDSFNNINLSKIEMYFMKPRFLSMRRSELFGVTDFLANCGGLLGLFLGFSFLSLVEIIYFLSLRLCCTLKKDLEEEKAKANLEQDSTVPVILA
;
A
#
# COMPACT_ATOMS: atom_id res chain seq x y z
N MET A 1 23.26 5.15 0.99
CA MET A 1 22.83 6.44 1.58
C MET A 1 23.95 7.44 1.37
N LEU A 2 23.76 8.44 0.50
CA LEU A 2 24.82 9.39 0.16
C LEU A 2 24.87 10.50 1.21
N LYS A 3 26.07 10.71 1.76
CA LYS A 3 26.38 11.68 2.80
C LYS A 3 26.83 12.97 2.11
N GLN A 4 26.16 14.09 2.36
CA GLN A 4 26.63 15.39 1.89
C GLN A 4 27.66 15.92 2.89
N GLU A 5 28.94 15.84 2.51
CA GLU A 5 30.01 16.60 3.18
C GLU A 5 30.06 18.00 2.56
N SER A 6 29.62 19.00 3.32
CA SER A 6 29.85 20.41 3.00
C SER A 6 30.97 20.94 3.89
N ILE A 7 32.13 21.27 3.32
CA ILE A 7 33.23 21.92 4.04
C ILE A 7 32.95 23.42 4.06
N GLN A 8 32.41 23.92 5.18
CA GLN A 8 32.22 25.35 5.42
C GLN A 8 33.18 25.78 6.54
N GLY A 9 34.40 26.20 6.17
CA GLY A 9 35.44 26.52 7.15
C GLY A 9 35.89 25.30 7.98
N ASN A 10 36.68 25.53 9.02
CA ASN A 10 37.38 24.51 9.82
C ASN A 10 36.45 23.61 10.70
N PHE A 11 35.21 23.35 10.25
CA PHE A 11 34.21 22.52 10.92
C PHE A 11 33.66 21.47 9.96
N THR A 12 33.72 20.20 10.37
CA THR A 12 33.12 19.07 9.65
C THR A 12 31.68 18.87 10.12
N CYS A 13 30.72 19.15 9.25
CA CYS A 13 29.31 18.90 9.55
C CYS A 13 28.83 17.62 8.88
N HIS A 14 28.31 16.69 9.69
CA HIS A 14 27.58 15.52 9.23
C HIS A 14 26.08 15.84 9.13
N CYS A 15 25.67 16.44 8.02
CA CYS A 15 24.26 16.71 7.77
C CYS A 15 23.52 15.42 7.40
N LEU A 16 22.38 15.18 8.05
CA LEU A 16 21.43 14.14 7.64
C LEU A 16 20.73 14.57 6.35
N PRO A 17 20.42 13.62 5.43
CA PRO A 17 19.71 13.95 4.21
C PRO A 17 18.29 14.42 4.53
N SER A 18 17.79 15.35 3.71
CA SER A 18 16.41 15.80 3.79
C SER A 18 15.45 14.65 3.44
N CYS A 19 14.33 14.55 4.17
CA CYS A 19 13.29 13.55 3.92
C CYS A 19 12.51 13.87 2.62
N ASN A 20 12.31 15.15 2.34
CA ASN A 20 11.69 15.65 1.13
C ASN A 20 12.69 16.58 0.41
N SER A 21 13.05 16.24 -0.82
CA SER A 21 13.82 17.10 -1.71
C SER A 21 13.14 17.20 -3.06
N VAL A 22 13.27 18.35 -3.71
CA VAL A 22 12.80 18.55 -5.08
C VAL A 22 14.01 18.98 -5.91
N ASP A 23 14.39 18.11 -6.84
CA ASP A 23 15.55 18.32 -7.71
C ASP A 23 15.07 18.71 -9.12
N TYR A 24 15.57 19.83 -9.63
CA TYR A 24 15.29 20.32 -10.98
C TYR A 24 16.54 20.18 -11.84
N ASN A 25 16.45 19.39 -12.91
CA ASN A 25 17.48 19.35 -13.94
C ASN A 25 17.35 20.60 -14.81
N ALA A 26 18.32 21.51 -14.73
CA ALA A 26 18.37 22.72 -15.54
C ALA A 26 19.19 22.47 -16.82
N GLU A 27 18.61 22.81 -17.96
CA GLU A 27 19.33 22.89 -19.24
C GLU A 27 19.58 24.36 -19.58
N ILE A 28 20.84 24.69 -19.90
CA ILE A 28 21.26 26.07 -20.14
C ILE A 28 21.55 26.25 -21.63
N LEU A 29 20.78 27.13 -22.28
CA LEU A 29 21.04 27.57 -23.64
C LEU A 29 21.66 28.97 -23.62
N LYS A 30 22.86 29.11 -24.20
CA LYS A 30 23.54 30.40 -24.35
C LYS A 30 23.50 30.81 -25.81
N THR A 31 23.12 32.06 -26.07
CA THR A 31 23.12 32.63 -27.43
C THR A 31 23.68 34.05 -27.40
N ASP A 32 24.38 34.43 -28.45
CA ASP A 32 24.95 35.77 -28.57
C ASP A 32 23.85 36.81 -28.82
N PHE A 33 23.62 37.66 -27.84
CA PHE A 33 22.67 38.76 -27.98
C PHE A 33 23.31 39.91 -28.75
N LYS A 34 22.93 40.08 -30.03
CA LYS A 34 23.39 41.19 -30.89
C LYS A 34 22.74 42.52 -30.50
N LEU A 35 23.10 43.03 -29.33
CA LEU A 35 22.54 44.23 -28.72
C LEU A 35 22.63 45.46 -29.63
N LYS A 36 23.79 45.70 -30.26
CA LYS A 36 23.99 46.84 -31.16
C LYS A 36 23.01 46.86 -32.33
N LYS A 37 22.68 45.69 -32.88
CA LYS A 37 21.70 45.55 -33.98
C LYS A 37 20.29 45.84 -33.48
N PHE A 38 19.92 45.34 -32.31
CA PHE A 38 18.63 45.60 -31.69
C PHE A 38 18.42 47.08 -31.41
N ILE A 39 19.39 47.73 -30.76
CA ILE A 39 19.34 49.18 -30.46
C ILE A 39 19.22 50.00 -31.76
N ASN A 40 19.98 49.67 -32.80
CA ASN A 40 19.92 50.40 -34.07
C ASN A 40 18.53 50.31 -34.73
N ILE A 41 17.88 49.15 -34.67
CA ILE A 41 16.51 48.96 -35.18
C ILE A 41 15.52 49.80 -34.36
N VAL A 42 15.62 49.78 -33.03
CA VAL A 42 14.73 50.57 -32.15
C VAL A 42 14.92 52.08 -32.36
N LYS A 43 16.16 52.56 -32.47
CA LYS A 43 16.49 53.96 -32.79
C LYS A 43 15.82 54.39 -34.10
N LYS A 44 15.90 53.54 -35.14
CA LYS A 44 15.27 53.79 -36.45
C LYS A 44 13.75 53.82 -36.38
N LEU A 45 13.12 52.95 -35.59
CA LEU A 45 11.66 52.91 -35.45
C LEU A 45 11.08 54.09 -34.66
N ARG A 46 11.82 54.60 -33.67
CA ARG A 46 11.37 55.71 -32.80
C ARG A 46 11.80 57.10 -33.26
N ASN A 47 12.52 57.22 -34.38
CA ASN A 47 13.16 58.47 -34.83
C ASN A 47 13.96 59.17 -33.70
N TYR A 48 14.65 58.37 -32.89
CA TYR A 48 15.36 58.83 -31.69
C TYR A 48 16.88 58.76 -31.93
N SER A 49 17.55 59.91 -31.89
CA SER A 49 18.96 60.11 -32.30
C SER A 49 19.94 60.25 -31.14
N ASP A 50 19.61 59.68 -29.99
CA ASP A 50 20.44 59.77 -28.79
C ASP A 50 21.44 58.59 -28.70
N ASP A 51 22.69 58.91 -28.41
CA ASP A 51 23.79 57.94 -28.41
C ASP A 51 24.10 57.34 -27.05
N SER A 52 23.38 57.75 -26.00
CA SER A 52 23.54 57.22 -24.64
C SER A 52 23.41 55.69 -24.53
N PHE A 53 22.73 55.04 -25.47
CA PHE A 53 22.54 53.58 -25.49
C PHE A 53 23.70 52.79 -26.13
N ASN A 54 24.70 53.43 -26.75
CA ASN A 54 25.75 52.72 -27.47
C ASN A 54 26.79 52.00 -26.57
N ASN A 55 26.92 52.41 -25.30
CA ASN A 55 27.93 51.87 -24.37
C ASN A 55 27.34 51.00 -23.26
N ILE A 56 26.12 50.48 -23.44
CA ILE A 56 25.45 49.66 -22.43
C ILE A 56 25.73 48.19 -22.71
N ASN A 57 26.14 47.45 -21.68
CA ASN A 57 26.22 45.99 -21.71
C ASN A 57 24.90 45.40 -21.19
N LEU A 58 24.17 44.68 -22.03
CA LEU A 58 22.91 44.04 -21.68
C LEU A 58 23.03 42.52 -21.78
N SER A 59 22.56 41.84 -20.75
CA SER A 59 22.41 40.39 -20.70
C SER A 59 20.95 40.05 -20.44
N LYS A 60 20.43 39.02 -21.12
CA LYS A 60 19.06 38.54 -20.97
C LYS A 60 19.08 37.08 -20.51
N ILE A 61 18.36 36.79 -19.43
CA ILE A 61 18.15 35.43 -18.92
C ILE A 61 16.64 35.19 -18.94
N GLU A 62 16.23 34.10 -19.55
CA GLU A 62 14.85 33.63 -19.51
C GLU A 62 14.82 32.23 -18.90
N MET A 63 13.89 32.00 -17.97
CA MET A 63 13.76 30.75 -17.24
C MET A 63 12.37 30.19 -17.48
N TYR A 64 12.30 28.94 -17.91
CA TYR A 64 11.04 28.24 -18.18
C TYR A 64 11.12 26.80 -17.65
N PHE A 65 9.99 26.28 -17.19
CA PHE A 65 9.89 24.87 -16.85
C PHE A 65 9.77 24.03 -18.12
N MET A 66 10.70 23.08 -18.31
CA MET A 66 10.66 22.17 -19.47
C MET A 66 9.41 21.29 -19.51
N LYS A 67 8.90 20.89 -18.34
CA LYS A 67 7.71 20.04 -18.22
C LYS A 67 6.75 20.65 -17.19
N PRO A 68 5.44 20.63 -17.44
CA PRO A 68 4.43 21.18 -16.51
C PRO A 68 4.14 20.27 -15.31
N ARG A 69 4.81 19.11 -15.19
CA ARG A 69 4.56 18.08 -14.18
C ARG A 69 5.85 17.64 -13.51
N PHE A 70 5.80 17.44 -12.20
CA PHE A 70 6.90 16.92 -11.39
C PHE A 70 6.76 15.40 -11.22
N LEU A 71 7.89 14.68 -11.23
CA LEU A 71 7.92 13.26 -10.90
C LEU A 71 8.11 13.12 -9.38
N SER A 72 7.11 12.58 -8.68
CA SER A 72 7.21 12.30 -7.25
C SER A 72 7.66 10.87 -7.03
N MET A 73 8.71 10.69 -6.22
CA MET A 73 9.19 9.37 -5.79
C MET A 73 9.19 9.33 -4.27
N ARG A 74 8.47 8.36 -3.70
CA ARG A 74 8.42 8.12 -2.25
C ARG A 74 9.03 6.76 -1.96
N ARG A 75 9.90 6.71 -0.94
CA ARG A 75 10.38 5.43 -0.37
C ARG A 75 9.40 5.00 0.72
N SER A 76 8.77 3.86 0.54
CA SER A 76 7.99 3.18 1.57
C SER A 76 8.82 2.02 2.14
N GLU A 77 8.52 1.60 3.35
CA GLU A 77 9.07 0.37 3.93
C GLU A 77 8.71 -0.83 3.04
N LEU A 78 9.70 -1.66 2.71
CA LEU A 78 9.54 -2.75 1.73
C LEU A 78 8.83 -3.98 2.33
N PHE A 79 8.92 -4.15 3.65
CA PHE A 79 8.30 -5.22 4.40
C PHE A 79 7.84 -4.69 5.75
N GLY A 80 6.52 -4.57 5.92
CA GLY A 80 5.91 -4.21 7.19
C GLY A 80 5.63 -5.44 8.06
N VAL A 81 5.38 -5.20 9.35
CA VAL A 81 4.82 -6.24 10.25
C VAL A 81 3.50 -6.80 9.71
N THR A 82 2.75 -6.01 8.95
CA THR A 82 1.52 -6.39 8.27
C THR A 82 1.76 -7.46 7.20
N ASP A 83 2.85 -7.34 6.43
CA ASP A 83 3.18 -8.30 5.38
C ASP A 83 3.65 -9.63 5.98
N PHE A 84 4.42 -9.57 7.07
CA PHE A 84 4.79 -10.76 7.82
C PHE A 84 3.56 -11.48 8.38
N LEU A 85 2.65 -10.72 9.01
CA LEU A 85 1.44 -11.27 9.59
C LEU A 85 0.48 -11.83 8.53
N ALA A 86 0.41 -11.20 7.35
CA ALA A 86 -0.37 -11.71 6.23
C ALA A 86 0.15 -13.07 5.73
N ASN A 87 1.48 -13.22 5.61
CA ASN A 87 2.10 -14.48 5.18
C ASN A 87 1.92 -15.60 6.22
N CYS A 88 2.16 -15.31 7.50
CA CYS A 88 1.94 -16.27 8.58
C CYS A 88 0.46 -16.60 8.75
N GLY A 89 -0.41 -15.59 8.72
CA GLY A 89 -1.85 -15.74 8.88
C GLY A 89 -2.49 -16.57 7.77
N GLY A 90 -2.04 -16.41 6.51
CA GLY A 90 -2.51 -17.23 5.40
C GLY A 90 -2.18 -18.71 5.56
N LEU A 91 -0.94 -19.02 5.97
CA LEU A 91 -0.49 -20.39 6.19
C LEU A 91 -1.18 -21.03 7.41
N LEU A 92 -1.25 -20.31 8.54
CA LEU A 92 -1.93 -20.75 9.75
C LEU A 92 -3.44 -20.92 9.51
N GLY A 93 -4.06 -20.03 8.74
CA GLY A 93 -5.46 -20.12 8.36
C GLY A 93 -5.77 -21.35 7.51
N LEU A 94 -4.88 -21.74 6.60
CA LEU A 94 -5.03 -22.96 5.80
C LEU A 94 -4.97 -24.22 6.67
N PHE A 95 -3.97 -24.30 7.57
CA PHE A 95 -3.83 -25.45 8.47
C PHE A 95 -4.99 -25.54 9.46
N LEU A 96 -5.39 -24.43 10.08
CA LEU A 96 -6.55 -24.38 10.97
C LEU A 96 -7.86 -24.69 10.23
N GLY A 97 -8.00 -24.26 8.98
CA GLY A 97 -9.18 -24.55 8.15
C GLY A 97 -9.36 -26.04 7.89
N PHE A 98 -8.31 -26.73 7.43
CA PHE A 98 -8.35 -28.18 7.22
C PHE A 98 -8.62 -28.94 8.53
N SER A 99 -7.93 -28.55 9.61
CA SER A 99 -8.17 -29.12 10.94
C SER A 99 -9.60 -28.88 11.44
N PHE A 100 -10.20 -27.72 11.16
CA PHE A 100 -11.56 -27.39 11.57
C PHE A 100 -12.61 -28.20 10.83
N LEU A 101 -12.47 -28.36 9.50
CA LEU A 101 -13.38 -29.20 8.72
C LEU A 101 -13.32 -30.67 9.19
N SER A 102 -12.11 -31.17 9.47
CA SER A 102 -11.93 -32.51 10.03
C SER A 102 -12.60 -32.65 11.41
N LEU A 103 -12.48 -31.63 12.28
CA LEU A 103 -13.11 -31.63 13.60
C LEU A 103 -14.65 -31.60 13.50
N VAL A 104 -15.21 -30.81 12.58
CA VAL A 104 -16.66 -30.79 12.32
C VAL A 104 -17.16 -32.17 11.86
N GLU A 105 -16.42 -32.85 11.00
CA GLU A 105 -16.78 -34.19 10.53
C GLU A 105 -16.76 -35.23 11.66
N ILE A 106 -15.76 -35.17 12.55
CA ILE A 106 -15.71 -36.02 13.75
C ILE A 106 -16.94 -35.75 14.65
N ILE A 107 -17.29 -34.49 14.90
CA ILE A 107 -18.45 -34.13 15.71
C ILE A 107 -19.75 -34.64 15.08
N TYR A 108 -19.87 -34.51 13.75
CA TYR A 108 -21.03 -35.01 13.01
C TYR A 108 -21.18 -36.52 13.14
N PHE A 109 -20.09 -37.28 12.95
CA PHE A 109 -20.11 -38.73 13.08
C PHE A 109 -20.41 -39.18 14.52
N LEU A 110 -19.81 -38.52 15.53
CA LEU A 110 -20.08 -38.80 16.94
C LEU A 110 -21.55 -38.53 17.29
N SER A 111 -22.11 -37.42 16.82
CA SER A 111 -23.51 -37.05 17.09
C SER A 111 -24.48 -38.06 16.47
N LEU A 112 -24.25 -38.48 15.23
CA LEU A 112 -25.05 -39.51 14.59
C LEU A 112 -24.94 -40.86 15.32
N ARG A 113 -23.72 -41.27 15.68
CA ARG A 113 -23.50 -42.57 16.34
C ARG A 113 -24.11 -42.59 17.74
N LEU A 114 -23.94 -41.53 18.55
CA LEU A 114 -24.60 -41.40 19.85
C LEU A 114 -26.12 -41.37 19.71
N CYS A 115 -26.66 -40.57 18.77
CA CYS A 115 -28.11 -40.46 18.60
C CYS A 115 -28.73 -41.79 18.16
N CYS A 116 -28.10 -42.52 17.25
CA CYS A 116 -28.57 -43.84 16.82
C CYS A 116 -28.48 -44.89 17.92
N THR A 117 -27.41 -44.90 18.73
CA THR A 117 -27.29 -45.83 19.86
C THR A 117 -28.31 -45.50 20.96
N LEU A 118 -28.42 -44.24 21.37
CA LEU A 118 -29.39 -43.82 22.38
C LEU A 118 -30.84 -44.03 21.94
N LYS A 119 -31.14 -43.87 20.65
CA LYS A 119 -32.47 -44.20 20.11
C LYS A 119 -32.77 -45.69 20.18
N LYS A 120 -31.79 -46.56 19.91
CA LYS A 120 -31.96 -48.01 20.02
C LYS A 120 -32.18 -48.44 21.47
N ASP A 121 -31.40 -47.91 22.40
CA ASP A 121 -31.55 -48.23 23.83
C ASP A 121 -32.92 -47.75 24.35
N LEU A 122 -33.39 -46.58 23.90
CA LEU A 122 -34.72 -46.07 24.23
C LEU A 122 -35.85 -46.85 23.53
N GLU A 123 -35.63 -47.38 22.33
CA GLU A 123 -36.60 -48.24 21.63
C GLU A 123 -36.66 -49.66 22.23
N GLU A 124 -35.56 -50.20 22.74
CA GLU A 124 -35.56 -51.46 23.50
C GLU A 124 -36.26 -51.31 24.86
N GLU A 125 -36.03 -50.21 25.57
CA GLU A 125 -36.79 -49.86 26.78
C GLU A 125 -38.29 -49.70 26.48
N LYS A 126 -38.65 -49.02 25.38
CA LYS A 126 -40.05 -48.93 24.94
C LYS A 126 -40.63 -50.28 24.52
N ALA A 127 -39.88 -51.14 23.85
CA ALA A 127 -40.34 -52.47 23.43
C ALA A 127 -40.58 -53.39 24.65
N LYS A 128 -39.72 -53.32 25.67
CA LYS A 128 -39.93 -54.03 26.95
C LYS A 128 -41.13 -53.49 27.72
N ALA A 129 -41.31 -52.17 27.77
CA ALA A 129 -42.50 -51.56 28.40
C ALA A 129 -43.81 -51.91 27.68
N ASN A 130 -43.81 -52.06 26.34
CA ASN A 130 -45.00 -52.48 25.60
C ASN A 130 -45.32 -53.98 25.76
N LEU A 131 -44.32 -54.86 25.93
CA LEU A 131 -44.53 -56.29 26.21
C LEU A 131 -45.08 -56.55 27.63
N GLU A 132 -44.71 -55.73 28.61
CA GLU A 132 -45.26 -55.80 29.97
C GLU A 132 -46.72 -55.31 30.06
N GLN A 133 -47.13 -54.45 29.11
CA GLN A 133 -48.48 -53.89 29.02
C GLN A 133 -49.48 -54.80 28.28
N ASP A 134 -49.01 -55.69 27.40
CA ASP A 134 -49.85 -56.71 26.71
C ASP A 134 -50.15 -57.92 27.61
N SER A 135 -49.25 -58.25 28.55
CA SER A 135 -49.40 -59.38 29.49
C SER A 135 -50.43 -59.13 30.61
N THR A 136 -50.77 -57.87 30.92
CA THR A 136 -51.75 -57.52 31.96
C THR A 136 -53.20 -57.44 31.44
N VAL A 137 -53.42 -57.33 30.13
CA VAL A 137 -54.76 -57.24 29.51
C VAL A 137 -55.58 -58.55 29.56
N PRO A 138 -55.01 -59.77 29.38
CA PRO A 138 -55.82 -60.99 29.42
C PRO A 138 -56.26 -61.41 30.83
N VAL A 139 -55.73 -60.79 31.89
CA VAL A 139 -56.07 -61.12 33.29
C VAL A 139 -57.29 -60.35 33.81
N ILE A 140 -57.69 -59.26 33.15
CA ILE A 140 -58.80 -58.38 33.61
C ILE A 140 -60.14 -58.78 32.96
N LEU A 141 -60.15 -59.68 31.98
CA LEU A 141 -61.35 -60.08 31.23
C LEU A 141 -61.80 -61.54 31.46
N ALA A 142 -61.27 -62.21 32.48
CA ALA A 142 -61.67 -63.55 32.92
C ALA A 142 -62.21 -63.53 34.36
#